data_AF-A0A5N6A4J7-F1
#
_entry.id   AF-A0A5N6A4J7-F1
#
_cell.length_a   1.000
_cell.length_b   1.000
_cell.length_c   1.000
_cell.angle_alpha   90.00
_cell.angle_beta   90.00
_cell.angle_gamma   90.00
#
_symmetry.space_group_name_H-M   'P 1'
#
loop_
_entity.id
_entity.type
_entity.pdbx_description
1 polymer ?
#
loop_
_entity_poly.entity_id
_entity_poly.type
_entity_poly.pdbx_seq_one_letter_code
_entity_poly.pdbx_strand_id
1 'polypeptide(L)'
;MRWPSRLAVALGAMALLAGCSSGGTIGPSGDDPGDGAEATAGTDREAPPEEGAEEPVAQAGYDECQLFQPAELAELLGIPTLHITGRSIGPQAQGGRLAGCGYYAEDVPGFSGLWVHLVAGAEEGEFFAPFDGSDTGPVEGLGDRAEVLALTAPGGAVRSRELRAIDDDLGLVVSYTYDEAPGGMPAIPDAELGEAVATIAFTALERAPEELVIPDGEPEGPCAEVDLAHAAEVIGERPAAVRTVLNDAGGLRCDFAGDEASLGVVVYTDPTFVANWAPPAEEINAPEIADGARLDTSQGYLESRVISGDRVLVVSAAYTEAVGAPAEPGARESELVAAVAEAVGG
;
A
#
# COMPACT_ATOMS: atom_id res chain seq x y z
N MET A 1 28.94 -14.93 -36.79
CA MET A 1 28.34 -15.86 -35.81
C MET A 1 27.65 -15.01 -34.77
N ARG A 2 26.33 -15.17 -34.64
CA ARG A 2 25.44 -14.38 -33.77
C ARG A 2 25.39 -15.02 -32.38
N TRP A 3 25.55 -14.24 -31.34
CA TRP A 3 25.16 -14.56 -29.96
C TRP A 3 24.06 -13.58 -29.58
N PRO A 4 22.89 -14.03 -29.07
CA PRO A 4 21.89 -13.12 -28.56
C PRO A 4 22.12 -12.83 -27.08
N SER A 5 21.96 -11.56 -26.76
CA SER A 5 21.87 -10.94 -25.45
C SER A 5 20.72 -11.52 -24.64
N ARG A 6 20.97 -11.82 -23.36
CA ARG A 6 19.93 -11.94 -22.32
C ARG A 6 20.23 -10.84 -21.30
N LEU A 7 19.58 -9.69 -21.47
CA LEU A 7 19.46 -8.69 -20.41
C LEU A 7 18.25 -9.10 -19.57
N ALA A 8 18.48 -9.34 -18.29
CA ALA A 8 17.44 -9.56 -17.30
C ALA A 8 16.59 -8.30 -17.17
N VAL A 9 15.28 -8.45 -17.35
CA VAL A 9 14.26 -7.42 -17.15
C VAL A 9 13.73 -7.64 -15.74
N ALA A 10 14.14 -6.77 -14.82
CA ALA A 10 13.65 -6.69 -13.47
C ALA A 10 13.31 -5.22 -13.19
N LEU A 11 12.36 -5.00 -12.28
CA LEU A 11 11.92 -3.71 -11.71
C LEU A 11 10.73 -3.08 -12.41
N GLY A 12 9.57 -3.15 -11.75
CA GLY A 12 8.36 -2.49 -12.21
C GLY A 12 7.26 -2.32 -11.16
N ALA A 13 7.09 -3.28 -10.26
CA ALA A 13 5.98 -3.24 -9.32
C ALA A 13 6.29 -2.60 -7.96
N MET A 14 7.48 -2.03 -7.78
CA MET A 14 7.88 -1.37 -6.52
C MET A 14 7.08 -0.09 -6.21
N ALA A 15 6.42 0.54 -7.19
CA ALA A 15 5.76 1.83 -6.98
C ALA A 15 4.40 1.75 -6.26
N LEU A 16 3.81 0.55 -6.08
CA LEU A 16 2.49 0.38 -5.44
C LEU A 16 2.54 -0.30 -4.07
N LEU A 17 3.73 -0.72 -3.61
CA LEU A 17 3.99 -1.07 -2.21
C LEU A 17 4.53 0.13 -1.42
N ALA A 18 4.84 1.24 -2.12
CA ALA A 18 5.26 2.53 -1.57
C ALA A 18 4.09 3.41 -1.06
N GLY A 19 3.03 2.78 -0.53
CA GLY A 19 2.17 3.44 0.46
C GLY A 19 2.87 3.60 1.82
N CYS A 20 4.15 3.21 1.91
CA CYS A 20 4.99 3.33 3.09
C CYS A 20 6.38 3.88 2.74
N SER A 21 6.84 4.83 3.56
CA SER A 21 8.06 5.67 3.47
C SER A 21 7.94 6.84 2.48
N SER A 22 8.40 8.06 2.77
CA SER A 22 9.38 8.56 3.73
C SER A 22 9.17 10.06 3.97
N GLY A 23 9.08 10.51 5.23
CA GLY A 23 8.88 11.92 5.58
C GLY A 23 9.82 12.40 6.69
N GLY A 24 11.13 12.21 6.55
CA GLY A 24 12.11 12.82 7.45
C GLY A 24 12.59 14.16 6.91
N THR A 25 12.28 15.27 7.60
CA THR A 25 13.25 16.35 7.96
C THR A 25 12.56 17.54 8.65
N ILE A 26 12.82 17.76 9.95
CA ILE A 26 13.11 19.11 10.50
C ILE A 26 14.11 18.98 11.67
N GLY A 27 15.20 19.74 11.64
CA GLY A 27 15.96 20.14 12.83
C GLY A 27 16.15 21.67 12.85
N PRO A 28 16.91 22.27 13.78
CA PRO A 28 17.06 21.99 15.21
C PRO A 28 16.34 23.07 16.06
N SER A 29 15.98 22.76 17.31
CA SER A 29 15.63 23.75 18.34
C SER A 29 16.17 23.16 19.66
N GLY A 30 17.13 23.77 20.37
CA GLY A 30 17.25 25.18 20.71
C GLY A 30 16.77 25.35 22.16
N ASP A 31 17.64 25.04 23.11
CA ASP A 31 17.72 25.44 24.53
C ASP A 31 16.47 25.38 25.45
N ASP A 32 16.63 24.58 26.53
CA ASP A 32 16.02 24.62 27.88
C ASP A 32 16.00 26.05 28.51
N PRO A 33 15.38 26.36 29.69
CA PRO A 33 14.71 25.49 30.67
C PRO A 33 13.45 26.06 31.38
N GLY A 34 12.77 25.25 32.22
CA GLY A 34 11.77 25.78 33.16
C GLY A 34 11.04 24.80 34.09
N ASP A 35 11.65 24.56 35.26
CA ASP A 35 11.12 24.21 36.60
C ASP A 35 9.58 24.16 36.85
N GLY A 36 9.16 23.13 37.62
CA GLY A 36 8.41 23.38 38.86
C GLY A 36 6.99 22.81 39.06
N ALA A 37 6.89 21.93 40.07
CA ALA A 37 5.86 21.87 41.13
C ALA A 37 4.64 20.91 41.03
N GLU A 38 4.77 19.84 41.83
CA GLU A 38 3.91 19.38 42.94
C GLU A 38 2.40 19.07 42.79
N ALA A 39 2.07 17.91 43.37
CA ALA A 39 0.76 17.34 43.60
C ALA A 39 -0.10 18.10 44.60
N THR A 40 -1.43 18.03 44.46
CA THR A 40 -2.36 17.99 45.60
C THR A 40 -3.59 17.12 45.31
N ALA A 41 -4.05 16.48 46.39
CA ALA A 41 -5.10 15.49 46.44
C ALA A 41 -6.52 16.07 46.57
N GLY A 42 -7.51 15.28 46.14
CA GLY A 42 -8.77 15.04 46.86
C GLY A 42 -9.86 16.10 46.78
N THR A 43 -10.96 15.79 46.09
CA THR A 43 -12.29 16.16 46.58
C THR A 43 -13.36 15.25 45.97
N ASP A 44 -14.00 14.47 46.84
CA ASP A 44 -15.22 13.71 46.57
C ASP A 44 -16.34 14.63 46.06
N ARG A 45 -16.90 14.30 44.91
CA ARG A 45 -18.19 14.82 44.46
C ARG A 45 -18.92 13.71 43.68
N GLU A 46 -19.98 13.18 44.29
CA GLU A 46 -20.95 12.30 43.63
C GLU A 46 -21.47 12.95 42.35
N ALA A 47 -21.28 12.29 41.22
CA ALA A 47 -21.90 12.62 39.94
C ALA A 47 -23.30 11.95 39.86
N PRO A 48 -24.30 12.61 39.24
CA PRO A 48 -25.61 12.01 39.01
C PRO A 48 -25.50 10.85 37.99
N PRO A 49 -26.46 9.91 37.97
CA PRO A 49 -26.41 8.79 37.03
C PRO A 49 -26.50 9.30 35.61
N GLU A 50 -25.49 9.00 34.79
CA GLU A 50 -25.50 9.26 33.36
C GLU A 50 -26.66 8.48 32.72
N GLU A 51 -27.57 9.24 32.09
CA GLU A 51 -28.50 8.69 31.11
C GLU A 51 -27.69 7.93 30.08
N GLY A 52 -28.05 6.65 29.86
CA GLY A 52 -27.36 5.78 28.94
C GLY A 52 -27.22 6.46 27.59
N ALA A 53 -26.00 6.87 27.27
CA ALA A 53 -25.60 7.16 25.91
C ALA A 53 -25.87 5.86 25.14
N GLU A 54 -26.87 5.90 24.27
CA GLU A 54 -27.00 4.90 23.22
C GLU A 54 -25.64 4.84 22.53
N GLU A 55 -24.94 3.70 22.67
CA GLU A 55 -23.73 3.45 21.91
C GLU A 55 -24.08 3.72 20.45
N PRO A 56 -23.31 4.59 19.75
CA PRO A 56 -23.59 4.86 18.35
C PRO A 56 -23.58 3.51 17.63
N VAL A 57 -24.71 3.18 17.01
CA VAL A 57 -24.84 2.00 16.16
C VAL A 57 -23.69 2.06 15.18
N ALA A 58 -22.75 1.11 15.29
CA ALA A 58 -21.61 1.02 14.40
C ALA A 58 -22.13 1.07 12.96
N GLN A 59 -21.85 2.17 12.25
CA GLN A 59 -22.22 2.29 10.85
C GLN A 59 -21.61 1.10 10.11
N ALA A 60 -22.37 0.52 9.18
CA ALA A 60 -21.87 -0.55 8.34
C ALA A 60 -20.55 -0.08 7.70
N GLY A 61 -19.46 -0.81 7.97
CA GLY A 61 -18.12 -0.38 7.61
C GLY A 61 -17.98 -0.04 6.13
N TYR A 62 -17.18 0.98 5.83
CA TYR A 62 -16.81 1.33 4.46
C TYR A 62 -16.18 0.12 3.75
N ASP A 63 -16.72 -0.22 2.57
CA ASP A 63 -16.19 -1.25 1.68
C ASP A 63 -15.52 -0.57 0.48
N GLU A 64 -14.20 -0.49 0.50
CA GLU A 64 -13.40 0.21 -0.51
C GLU A 64 -13.59 -0.29 -1.95
N CYS A 65 -14.06 -1.54 -2.12
CA CYS A 65 -14.31 -2.12 -3.43
C CYS A 65 -15.75 -1.88 -3.94
N GLN A 66 -16.61 -1.21 -3.18
CA GLN A 66 -17.96 -0.86 -3.66
C GLN A 66 -18.01 0.41 -4.49
N LEU A 67 -16.94 1.23 -4.50
CA LEU A 67 -16.87 2.44 -5.32
C LEU A 67 -17.04 2.13 -6.82
N PHE A 68 -16.51 0.99 -7.26
CA PHE A 68 -16.57 0.56 -8.65
C PHE A 68 -16.85 -0.92 -8.79
N GLN A 69 -17.63 -1.27 -9.81
CA GLN A 69 -17.67 -2.65 -10.28
C GLN A 69 -16.53 -2.88 -11.27
N PRO A 70 -15.84 -4.04 -11.26
CA PRO A 70 -14.73 -4.29 -12.18
C PRO A 70 -15.11 -4.13 -13.66
N ALA A 71 -16.33 -4.49 -14.03
CA ALA A 71 -16.83 -4.34 -15.41
C ALA A 71 -16.92 -2.87 -15.87
N GLU A 72 -17.25 -1.95 -14.95
CA GLU A 72 -17.32 -0.53 -15.23
C GLU A 72 -15.93 0.06 -15.47
N LEU A 73 -14.96 -0.27 -14.61
CA LEU A 73 -13.58 0.17 -14.79
C LEU A 73 -12.96 -0.42 -16.06
N ALA A 74 -13.31 -1.66 -16.40
CA ALA A 74 -12.85 -2.30 -17.63
C ALA A 74 -13.36 -1.55 -18.87
N GLU A 75 -14.63 -1.13 -18.88
CA GLU A 75 -15.21 -0.30 -19.94
C GLU A 75 -14.50 1.05 -20.06
N LEU A 76 -14.27 1.75 -18.94
CA LEU A 76 -13.59 3.05 -18.90
C LEU A 76 -12.16 2.98 -19.41
N LEU A 77 -11.43 1.91 -19.09
CA LEU A 77 -10.06 1.69 -19.54
C LEU A 77 -9.97 1.04 -20.92
N GLY A 78 -11.09 0.67 -21.55
CA GLY A 78 -11.12 0.02 -22.85
C GLY A 78 -10.51 -1.39 -22.85
N ILE A 79 -10.59 -2.11 -21.72
CA ILE A 79 -10.03 -3.45 -21.54
C ILE A 79 -11.14 -4.51 -21.36
N PRO A 80 -10.88 -5.79 -21.67
CA PRO A 80 -11.93 -6.80 -21.69
C PRO A 80 -12.50 -7.13 -20.31
N THR A 81 -11.62 -7.20 -19.30
CA THR A 81 -11.96 -7.70 -17.96
C THR A 81 -11.01 -7.14 -16.92
N LEU A 82 -11.55 -6.88 -15.74
CA LEU A 82 -10.81 -6.59 -14.51
C LEU A 82 -11.29 -7.50 -13.39
N HIS A 83 -10.39 -7.74 -12.45
CA HIS A 83 -10.63 -8.49 -11.22
C HIS A 83 -10.14 -7.66 -10.04
N ILE A 84 -10.85 -7.75 -8.92
CA ILE A 84 -10.34 -7.23 -7.65
C ILE A 84 -9.17 -8.14 -7.25
N THR A 85 -8.00 -7.56 -7.09
CA THR A 85 -6.77 -8.27 -6.72
C THR A 85 -6.17 -7.79 -5.42
N GLY A 86 -6.69 -6.72 -4.85
CA GLY A 86 -6.24 -6.23 -3.56
C GLY A 86 -7.28 -5.38 -2.88
N ARG A 87 -7.22 -5.41 -1.56
CA ARG A 87 -7.78 -4.42 -0.66
C ARG A 87 -6.61 -3.95 0.19
N SER A 88 -6.43 -2.65 0.29
CA SER A 88 -5.34 -2.05 1.06
C SER A 88 -5.89 -1.23 2.20
N ILE A 89 -5.11 -1.20 3.28
CA ILE A 89 -5.27 -0.28 4.39
C ILE A 89 -3.88 0.14 4.84
N GLY A 90 -3.74 1.41 5.22
CA GLY A 90 -2.45 1.94 5.61
C GLY A 90 -2.57 3.29 6.30
N PRO A 91 -1.57 3.66 7.12
CA PRO A 91 -1.34 5.05 7.43
C PRO A 91 -0.86 5.75 6.15
N GLN A 92 -1.38 6.94 5.83
CA GLN A 92 -0.76 7.74 4.78
C GLN A 92 0.41 8.49 5.39
N ALA A 93 1.53 8.56 4.66
CA ALA A 93 2.73 9.33 5.05
C ALA A 93 2.49 10.84 5.22
N GLN A 94 1.29 11.34 4.98
CA GLN A 94 0.90 12.75 4.84
C GLN A 94 -0.41 13.05 5.60
N GLY A 95 -0.66 12.29 6.68
CA GLY A 95 -1.86 12.42 7.49
C GLY A 95 -3.03 11.58 6.98
N GLY A 96 -3.83 11.06 7.91
CA GLY A 96 -5.05 10.32 7.62
C GLY A 96 -4.88 8.82 7.42
N ARG A 97 -6.04 8.14 7.36
CA ARG A 97 -6.15 6.70 7.16
C ARG A 97 -6.60 6.43 5.73
N LEU A 98 -5.87 5.57 5.02
CA LEU A 98 -6.21 5.21 3.64
C LEU A 98 -6.85 3.83 3.56
N ALA A 99 -7.82 3.66 2.66
CA ALA A 99 -8.34 2.37 2.26
C ALA A 99 -8.61 2.36 0.77
N GLY A 100 -8.21 1.29 0.08
CA GLY A 100 -8.37 1.23 -1.37
C GLY A 100 -8.55 -0.15 -1.95
N CYS A 101 -9.12 -0.16 -3.15
CA CYS A 101 -9.35 -1.37 -3.92
C CYS A 101 -8.39 -1.41 -5.12
N GLY A 102 -7.72 -2.55 -5.27
CA GLY A 102 -6.80 -2.85 -6.36
C GLY A 102 -7.48 -3.71 -7.41
N TYR A 103 -7.28 -3.35 -8.67
CA TYR A 103 -7.84 -3.99 -9.85
C TYR A 103 -6.73 -4.43 -10.79
N TYR A 104 -6.84 -5.64 -11.31
CA TYR A 104 -5.89 -6.22 -12.27
C TYR A 104 -6.61 -6.85 -13.47
N ALA A 105 -5.94 -6.88 -14.62
CA ALA A 105 -6.41 -7.54 -15.83
C ALA A 105 -5.42 -8.64 -16.22
N GLU A 106 -5.87 -9.89 -16.22
CA GLU A 106 -5.02 -11.06 -16.54
C GLU A 106 -4.65 -11.13 -18.04
N ASP A 107 -5.57 -10.69 -18.90
CA ASP A 107 -5.45 -10.85 -20.36
C ASP A 107 -4.98 -9.57 -21.08
N VAL A 108 -4.46 -8.59 -20.35
CA VAL A 108 -3.98 -7.32 -20.93
C VAL A 108 -2.47 -7.22 -20.73
N PRO A 109 -1.67 -7.60 -21.74
CA PRO A 109 -0.22 -7.51 -21.66
C PRO A 109 0.22 -6.11 -21.26
N GLY A 110 1.11 -6.02 -20.27
CA GLY A 110 1.68 -4.77 -19.76
C GLY A 110 0.74 -3.89 -18.94
N PHE A 111 -0.50 -4.31 -18.64
CA PHE A 111 -1.22 -3.73 -17.51
C PHE A 111 -0.65 -4.31 -16.21
N SER A 112 -0.23 -3.44 -15.30
CA SER A 112 0.36 -3.86 -14.02
C SER A 112 -0.61 -3.66 -12.85
N GLY A 113 -1.59 -2.76 -13.00
CA GLY A 113 -2.69 -2.61 -12.04
C GLY A 113 -3.27 -1.20 -11.98
N LEU A 114 -4.47 -1.10 -11.41
CA LEU A 114 -5.13 0.13 -11.03
C LEU A 114 -5.46 0.05 -9.54
N TRP A 115 -5.18 1.10 -8.79
CA TRP A 115 -5.62 1.25 -7.42
C TRP A 115 -6.45 2.51 -7.26
N VAL A 116 -7.53 2.42 -6.49
CA VAL A 116 -8.37 3.55 -6.08
C VAL A 116 -8.42 3.56 -4.56
N HIS A 117 -7.83 4.57 -3.94
CA HIS A 117 -7.79 4.76 -2.50
C HIS A 117 -8.57 6.00 -2.09
N LEU A 118 -9.40 5.89 -1.06
CA LEU A 118 -9.88 7.05 -0.32
C LEU A 118 -9.05 7.24 0.95
N VAL A 119 -8.93 8.49 1.36
CA VAL A 119 -8.17 8.93 2.52
C VAL A 119 -9.09 9.75 3.40
N ALA A 120 -9.24 9.32 4.66
CA ALA A 120 -9.99 10.08 5.66
C ALA A 120 -9.07 11.08 6.37
N GLY A 121 -9.49 12.33 6.49
CA GLY A 121 -8.77 13.38 7.21
C GLY A 121 -7.55 13.92 6.45
N ALA A 122 -7.63 14.00 5.12
CA ALA A 122 -6.57 14.55 4.29
C ALA A 122 -6.43 16.06 4.52
N GLU A 123 -5.20 16.54 4.68
CA GLU A 123 -4.88 17.98 4.72
C GLU A 123 -4.17 18.39 3.44
N GLU A 124 -4.69 19.40 2.72
CA GLU A 124 -4.23 19.82 1.38
C GLU A 124 -2.70 19.96 1.27
N GLY A 125 -2.08 20.62 2.25
CA GLY A 125 -0.64 20.89 2.23
C GLY A 125 0.24 19.65 2.36
N GLU A 126 -0.20 18.65 3.12
CA GLU A 126 0.51 17.39 3.29
C GLU A 126 0.18 16.44 2.14
N PHE A 127 -1.09 16.38 1.73
CA PHE A 127 -1.60 15.46 0.73
C PHE A 127 -0.99 15.68 -0.67
N PHE A 128 -0.70 16.93 -1.03
CA PHE A 128 -0.02 17.30 -2.28
C PHE A 128 1.48 17.56 -2.11
N ALA A 129 2.07 17.30 -0.94
CA ALA A 129 3.49 17.49 -0.75
C ALA A 129 4.27 16.65 -1.78
N PRO A 130 5.18 17.26 -2.57
CA PRO A 130 5.85 16.58 -3.67
C PRO A 130 6.75 15.46 -3.16
N PHE A 131 6.81 14.35 -3.89
CA PHE A 131 7.83 13.33 -3.66
C PHE A 131 9.14 13.78 -4.27
N ASP A 132 10.23 13.63 -3.51
CA ASP A 132 11.58 13.86 -4.01
C ASP A 132 11.83 13.02 -5.27
N GLY A 133 12.08 13.69 -6.40
CA GLY A 133 12.38 13.05 -7.70
C GLY A 133 11.17 12.69 -8.57
N SER A 134 9.97 13.20 -8.25
CA SER A 134 8.76 13.04 -9.07
C SER A 134 8.47 14.27 -9.95
N ASP A 135 7.92 14.04 -11.15
CA ASP A 135 7.34 15.11 -11.96
C ASP A 135 5.87 15.28 -11.53
N THR A 136 5.57 16.42 -10.89
CA THR A 136 4.22 16.77 -10.43
C THR A 136 3.65 17.90 -11.27
N GLY A 137 2.34 17.89 -11.53
CA GLY A 137 1.70 18.98 -12.27
C GLY A 137 0.18 19.02 -12.11
N PRO A 138 -0.43 20.21 -12.25
CA PRO A 138 -1.88 20.37 -12.13
C PRO A 138 -2.62 19.74 -13.31
N VAL A 139 -3.87 19.36 -13.09
CA VAL A 139 -4.77 18.85 -14.15
C VAL A 139 -5.70 19.95 -14.62
N GLU A 140 -5.71 20.22 -15.93
CA GLU A 140 -6.63 21.19 -16.53
C GLU A 140 -8.09 20.76 -16.29
N GLY A 141 -8.93 21.69 -15.82
CA GLY A 141 -10.35 21.44 -15.53
C GLY A 141 -10.66 21.00 -14.09
N LEU A 142 -9.65 20.62 -13.31
CA LEU A 142 -9.76 20.27 -11.88
C LEU A 142 -9.40 21.42 -10.93
N GLY A 143 -8.72 22.45 -11.44
CA GLY A 143 -8.24 23.58 -10.63
C GLY A 143 -7.18 23.12 -9.61
N ASP A 144 -7.06 23.84 -8.50
CA ASP A 144 -6.05 23.59 -7.46
C ASP A 144 -6.35 22.34 -6.60
N ARG A 145 -7.41 21.59 -6.94
CA ARG A 145 -7.92 20.45 -6.16
C ARG A 145 -7.35 19.10 -6.58
N ALA A 146 -6.52 19.05 -7.62
CA ALA A 146 -5.93 17.80 -8.08
C ALA A 146 -4.55 17.99 -8.73
N GLU A 147 -3.67 17.02 -8.47
CA GLU A 147 -2.34 16.93 -9.08
C GLU A 147 -2.12 15.54 -9.67
N VAL A 148 -1.45 15.49 -10.83
CA VAL A 148 -0.91 14.25 -11.37
C VAL A 148 0.55 14.13 -10.97
N LEU A 149 0.87 12.99 -10.38
CA LEU A 149 2.21 12.53 -10.09
C LEU A 149 2.59 11.49 -11.13
N ALA A 150 3.54 11.83 -11.99
CA ALA A 150 4.11 10.88 -12.94
C ALA A 150 5.40 10.29 -12.35
N LEU A 151 5.39 8.99 -12.08
CA LEU A 151 6.56 8.26 -11.60
C LEU A 151 7.07 7.35 -12.70
N THR A 152 8.32 7.58 -13.11
CA THR A 152 9.06 6.69 -14.00
C THR A 152 10.18 6.04 -13.21
N ALA A 153 10.15 4.71 -13.09
CA ALA A 153 11.26 3.99 -12.47
C ALA A 153 12.56 4.29 -13.25
N PRO A 154 13.63 4.81 -12.61
CA PRO A 154 14.87 5.14 -13.30
C PRO A 154 15.45 3.93 -14.06
N GLY A 155 15.55 4.05 -15.39
CA GLY A 155 16.08 2.98 -16.25
C GLY A 155 15.11 1.81 -16.55
N GLY A 156 13.86 1.88 -16.08
CA GLY A 156 12.84 0.83 -16.27
C GLY A 156 11.85 1.08 -17.42
N ALA A 157 11.17 0.02 -17.85
CA ALA A 157 10.08 0.08 -18.83
C ALA A 157 8.69 0.32 -18.18
N VAL A 158 8.61 0.19 -16.86
CA VAL A 158 7.36 0.43 -16.12
C VAL A 158 7.14 1.91 -15.86
N ARG A 159 5.87 2.29 -15.92
CA ARG A 159 5.35 3.63 -15.69
C ARG A 159 4.26 3.54 -14.65
N SER A 160 4.26 4.52 -13.75
CA SER A 160 3.13 4.77 -12.86
C SER A 160 2.62 6.20 -13.09
N ARG A 161 1.30 6.32 -13.08
CA ARG A 161 0.58 7.58 -13.12
C ARG A 161 -0.33 7.57 -11.92
N GLU A 162 -0.15 8.53 -11.04
CA GLU A 162 -0.99 8.72 -9.88
C GLU A 162 -1.71 10.05 -10.00
N LEU A 163 -3.02 10.05 -9.78
CA LEU A 163 -3.82 11.25 -9.64
C LEU A 163 -4.25 11.37 -8.19
N ARG A 164 -3.99 12.53 -7.61
CA ARG A 164 -4.43 12.91 -6.27
C ARG A 164 -5.50 13.97 -6.37
N ALA A 165 -6.56 13.83 -5.60
CA ALA A 165 -7.59 14.86 -5.49
C ALA A 165 -8.08 14.98 -4.05
N ILE A 166 -8.53 16.16 -3.66
CA ILE A 166 -9.09 16.41 -2.32
C ILE A 166 -10.45 17.13 -2.43
N ASP A 167 -11.39 16.74 -1.56
CA ASP A 167 -12.66 17.43 -1.30
C ASP A 167 -12.83 17.60 0.20
N ASP A 168 -12.74 18.84 0.69
CA ASP A 168 -12.65 19.15 2.12
C ASP A 168 -11.56 18.32 2.83
N ASP A 169 -11.92 17.37 3.69
CA ASP A 169 -11.01 16.46 4.41
C ASP A 169 -10.98 15.02 3.81
N LEU A 170 -11.62 14.81 2.67
CA LEU A 170 -11.60 13.57 1.92
C LEU A 170 -10.55 13.62 0.81
N GLY A 171 -9.52 12.79 0.95
CA GLY A 171 -8.53 12.57 -0.10
C GLY A 171 -8.89 11.39 -1.01
N LEU A 172 -8.44 11.45 -2.25
CA LEU A 172 -8.52 10.39 -3.24
C LEU A 172 -7.17 10.21 -3.92
N VAL A 173 -6.73 8.97 -4.05
CA VAL A 173 -5.53 8.59 -4.82
C VAL A 173 -5.90 7.50 -5.83
N VAL A 174 -5.74 7.80 -7.12
CA VAL A 174 -5.89 6.83 -8.21
C VAL A 174 -4.53 6.56 -8.83
N SER A 175 -4.02 5.35 -8.67
CA SER A 175 -2.69 4.95 -9.15
C SER A 175 -2.83 3.90 -10.25
N TYR A 176 -2.35 4.22 -11.45
CA TYR A 176 -2.38 3.37 -12.63
C TYR A 176 -0.95 3.00 -13.03
N THR A 177 -0.65 1.70 -13.12
CA THR A 177 0.69 1.21 -13.46
C THR A 177 0.66 0.31 -14.68
N TYR A 178 1.63 0.50 -15.59
CA TYR A 178 1.76 -0.25 -16.83
C TYR A 178 3.22 -0.41 -17.28
N ASP A 179 3.49 -1.41 -18.11
CA ASP A 179 4.80 -1.73 -18.70
C ASP A 179 4.83 -1.40 -20.20
N GLU A 180 5.80 -0.56 -20.60
CA GLU A 180 6.07 -0.15 -21.98
C GLU A 180 7.05 -1.10 -22.72
N ALA A 181 7.48 -2.20 -22.09
CA ALA A 181 8.37 -3.17 -22.72
C ALA A 181 7.75 -3.77 -24.00
N PRO A 182 8.56 -4.27 -24.97
CA PRO A 182 8.03 -4.87 -26.20
C PRO A 182 7.04 -6.02 -25.93
N GLY A 183 5.77 -5.82 -26.29
CA GLY A 183 4.67 -6.76 -26.00
C GLY A 183 3.84 -6.39 -24.78
N GLY A 184 4.20 -5.33 -24.05
CA GLY A 184 3.38 -4.67 -23.03
C GLY A 184 2.25 -3.84 -23.64
N MET A 185 1.55 -3.05 -22.82
CA MET A 185 0.31 -2.41 -23.23
C MET A 185 0.62 -1.44 -24.37
N PRO A 186 -0.12 -1.46 -25.49
CA PRO A 186 0.02 -0.40 -26.49
C PRO A 186 -0.23 0.93 -25.78
N ALA A 187 0.68 1.90 -25.94
CA ALA A 187 0.56 3.20 -25.33
C ALA A 187 -0.83 3.78 -25.61
N ILE A 188 -1.72 3.74 -24.62
CA ILE A 188 -2.86 4.64 -24.59
C ILE A 188 -2.23 6.02 -24.67
N PRO A 189 -2.58 6.86 -25.66
CA PRO A 189 -2.01 8.19 -25.73
C PRO A 189 -2.13 8.88 -24.37
N ASP A 190 -1.06 9.47 -23.85
CA ASP A 190 -1.02 10.03 -22.48
C ASP A 190 -2.24 10.92 -22.15
N ALA A 191 -2.76 11.63 -23.15
CA ALA A 191 -3.98 12.44 -23.02
C ALA A 191 -5.25 11.60 -22.76
N GLU A 192 -5.45 10.50 -23.49
CA GLU A 192 -6.60 9.60 -23.32
C GLU A 192 -6.52 8.83 -22.00
N LEU A 193 -5.31 8.42 -21.59
CA LEU A 193 -5.09 7.79 -20.28
C LEU A 193 -5.36 8.79 -19.14
N GLY A 194 -4.88 10.02 -19.27
CA GLY A 194 -5.15 11.09 -18.30
C GLY A 194 -6.65 11.36 -18.15
N GLU A 195 -7.40 11.40 -19.25
CA GLU A 195 -8.87 11.57 -19.22
C GLU A 195 -9.58 10.39 -18.55
N ALA A 196 -9.15 9.15 -18.81
CA ALA A 196 -9.71 7.96 -18.18
C ALA A 196 -9.44 7.93 -16.66
N VAL A 197 -8.20 8.18 -16.24
CA VAL A 197 -7.82 8.25 -14.82
C VAL A 197 -8.56 9.39 -14.11
N ALA A 198 -8.67 10.57 -14.75
CA ALA A 198 -9.46 11.67 -14.22
C ALA A 198 -10.95 11.30 -14.06
N THR A 199 -11.54 10.63 -15.06
CA THR A 199 -12.94 10.18 -15.00
C THR A 199 -13.19 9.21 -13.85
N ILE A 200 -12.28 8.24 -13.67
CA ILE A 200 -12.32 7.31 -12.52
C ILE A 200 -12.25 8.12 -11.22
N ALA A 201 -11.33 9.08 -11.13
CA ALA A 201 -11.14 9.87 -9.93
C ALA A 201 -12.39 10.69 -9.56
N PHE A 202 -12.95 11.42 -10.52
CA PHE A 202 -14.18 12.18 -10.31
C PHE A 202 -15.35 11.31 -9.87
N THR A 203 -15.52 10.16 -10.55
CA THR A 203 -16.58 9.21 -10.21
C THR A 203 -16.39 8.64 -8.81
N ALA A 204 -15.15 8.43 -8.37
CA ALA A 204 -14.82 7.97 -7.03
C ALA A 204 -15.22 9.01 -5.97
N LEU A 205 -14.88 10.29 -6.20
CA LEU A 205 -15.28 11.39 -5.30
C LEU A 205 -16.80 11.56 -5.22
N GLU A 206 -17.50 11.50 -6.35
CA GLU A 206 -18.97 11.60 -6.38
C GLU A 206 -19.68 10.45 -5.65
N ARG A 207 -19.03 9.29 -5.56
CA ARG A 207 -19.56 8.08 -4.89
C ARG A 207 -19.07 7.93 -3.46
N ALA A 208 -18.04 8.67 -3.08
CA ALA A 208 -17.51 8.63 -1.74
C ALA A 208 -18.57 9.10 -0.73
N PRO A 209 -18.58 8.55 0.49
CA PRO A 209 -19.46 9.05 1.53
C PRO A 209 -19.08 10.48 1.92
N GLU A 210 -20.06 11.31 2.29
CA GLU A 210 -19.83 12.67 2.81
C GLU A 210 -18.95 12.66 4.06
N GLU A 211 -19.04 11.61 4.88
CA GLU A 211 -18.18 11.37 6.04
C GLU A 211 -17.53 9.99 5.88
N LEU A 212 -16.21 9.96 5.72
CA LEU A 212 -15.47 8.70 5.55
C LEU A 212 -14.96 8.17 6.88
N VAL A 213 -15.56 7.07 7.34
CA VAL A 213 -15.06 6.28 8.46
C VAL A 213 -14.54 4.94 7.95
N ILE A 214 -13.24 4.70 8.15
CA ILE A 214 -12.58 3.45 7.76
C ILE A 214 -12.38 2.60 9.02
N PRO A 215 -13.19 1.55 9.25
CA PRO A 215 -13.03 0.70 10.42
C PRO A 215 -11.87 -0.29 10.25
N ASP A 216 -11.37 -0.75 11.39
CA ASP A 216 -10.50 -1.92 11.49
C ASP A 216 -11.27 -3.14 10.96
N GLY A 217 -10.63 -3.89 10.06
CA GLY A 217 -11.10 -5.21 9.66
C GLY A 217 -10.52 -6.30 10.56
N GLU A 218 -11.12 -7.48 10.53
CA GLU A 218 -10.53 -8.68 11.12
C GLU A 218 -9.76 -9.45 10.04
N PRO A 219 -8.59 -10.06 10.35
CA PRO A 219 -7.89 -10.90 9.40
C PRO A 219 -8.70 -12.17 9.10
N GLU A 220 -8.80 -12.54 7.84
CA GLU A 220 -9.49 -13.75 7.39
C GLU A 220 -8.53 -14.76 6.75
N GLY A 221 -8.94 -16.03 6.77
CA GLY A 221 -8.20 -17.12 6.10
C GLY A 221 -6.75 -17.24 6.60
N PRO A 222 -5.77 -17.53 5.72
CA PRO A 222 -4.37 -17.65 6.11
C PRO A 222 -3.79 -16.37 6.73
N CYS A 223 -4.35 -15.19 6.46
CA CYS A 223 -3.90 -13.95 7.09
C CYS A 223 -4.18 -13.92 8.60
N ALA A 224 -5.18 -14.68 9.08
CA ALA A 224 -5.51 -14.76 10.51
C ALA A 224 -4.46 -15.51 11.33
N GLU A 225 -3.61 -16.31 10.68
CA GLU A 225 -2.55 -17.08 11.33
C GLU A 225 -1.24 -16.29 11.48
N VAL A 226 -1.17 -15.06 10.93
CA VAL A 226 -0.01 -14.18 11.09
C VAL A 226 0.06 -13.66 12.52
N ASP A 227 1.18 -13.92 13.20
CA ASP A 227 1.42 -13.43 14.57
C ASP A 227 1.72 -11.93 14.57
N LEU A 228 0.65 -11.12 14.69
CA LEU A 228 0.76 -9.66 14.77
C LEU A 228 1.45 -9.16 16.05
N ALA A 229 1.51 -9.97 17.11
CA ALA A 229 2.27 -9.60 18.30
C ALA A 229 3.77 -9.73 18.04
N HIS A 230 4.20 -10.80 17.38
CA HIS A 230 5.59 -10.93 16.94
C HIS A 230 5.96 -9.86 15.90
N ALA A 231 5.08 -9.60 14.92
CA ALA A 231 5.29 -8.52 13.96
C ALA A 231 5.50 -7.17 14.66
N ALA A 232 4.70 -6.87 15.68
CA ALA A 232 4.81 -5.64 16.47
C ALA A 232 6.17 -5.45 17.13
N GLU A 233 6.79 -6.54 17.59
CA GLU A 233 8.12 -6.46 18.15
C GLU A 233 9.12 -5.96 17.10
N VAL A 234 9.03 -6.46 15.86
CA VAL A 234 9.95 -6.14 14.77
C VAL A 234 9.70 -4.74 14.20
N ILE A 235 8.45 -4.44 13.86
CA ILE A 235 8.09 -3.19 13.15
C ILE A 235 7.82 -2.01 14.10
N GLY A 236 7.73 -2.27 15.40
CA GLY A 236 7.64 -1.25 16.46
C GLY A 236 6.21 -0.89 16.87
N GLU A 237 5.20 -1.45 16.22
CA GLU A 237 3.79 -1.22 16.53
C GLU A 237 2.96 -2.44 16.12
N ARG A 238 1.91 -2.75 16.90
CA ARG A 238 0.96 -3.80 16.53
C ARG A 238 -0.05 -3.27 15.51
N PRO A 239 -0.09 -3.80 14.27
CA PRO A 239 -1.13 -3.43 13.33
C PRO A 239 -2.51 -3.79 13.88
N ALA A 240 -3.42 -2.81 13.92
CA ALA A 240 -4.79 -2.97 14.39
C ALA A 240 -5.78 -3.15 13.23
N ALA A 241 -5.49 -2.50 12.11
CA ALA A 241 -6.32 -2.52 10.92
C ALA A 241 -5.90 -3.63 9.97
N VAL A 242 -6.87 -4.39 9.43
CA VAL A 242 -6.59 -5.44 8.44
C VAL A 242 -7.49 -5.33 7.21
N ARG A 243 -6.92 -5.64 6.04
CA ARG A 243 -7.64 -5.97 4.81
C ARG A 243 -7.08 -7.25 4.20
N THR A 244 -7.97 -8.14 3.76
CA THR A 244 -7.59 -9.43 3.18
C THR A 244 -8.35 -9.66 1.87
N VAL A 245 -7.66 -10.18 0.86
CA VAL A 245 -8.26 -10.68 -0.38
C VAL A 245 -7.66 -12.05 -0.68
N LEU A 246 -8.52 -13.05 -0.83
CA LEU A 246 -8.16 -14.39 -1.30
C LEU A 246 -8.88 -14.65 -2.62
N ASN A 247 -8.15 -15.05 -3.64
CA ASN A 247 -8.73 -15.46 -4.92
C ASN A 247 -8.84 -17.01 -5.01
N ASP A 248 -9.66 -17.48 -5.94
CA ASP A 248 -9.91 -18.92 -6.14
C ASP A 248 -8.66 -19.70 -6.61
N ALA A 249 -7.65 -19.01 -7.17
CA ALA A 249 -6.38 -19.58 -7.60
C ALA A 249 -5.34 -19.68 -6.45
N GLY A 250 -5.75 -19.37 -5.22
CA GLY A 250 -4.88 -19.40 -4.04
C GLY A 250 -3.93 -18.20 -3.92
N GLY A 251 -4.05 -17.21 -4.80
CA GLY A 251 -3.43 -15.90 -4.63
C GLY A 251 -4.07 -15.16 -3.46
N LEU A 252 -3.24 -14.51 -2.66
CA LEU A 252 -3.64 -13.91 -1.39
C LEU A 252 -2.97 -12.54 -1.25
N ARG A 253 -3.69 -11.57 -0.68
CA ARG A 253 -3.12 -10.32 -0.19
C ARG A 253 -3.63 -10.06 1.23
N CYS A 254 -2.70 -9.83 2.15
CA CYS A 254 -2.96 -9.37 3.50
C CYS A 254 -2.28 -8.01 3.68
N ASP A 255 -3.04 -6.97 4.02
CA ASP A 255 -2.48 -5.67 4.42
C ASP A 255 -2.89 -5.41 5.87
N PHE A 256 -1.89 -5.26 6.73
CA PHE A 256 -2.02 -4.96 8.15
C PHE A 256 -1.43 -3.57 8.40
N ALA A 257 -2.17 -2.69 9.05
CA ALA A 257 -1.76 -1.31 9.31
C ALA A 257 -1.93 -0.91 10.79
N GLY A 258 -0.94 -0.19 11.29
CA GLY A 258 -1.02 0.66 12.47
C GLY A 258 -1.04 2.14 12.08
N ASP A 259 -0.79 3.01 13.06
CA ASP A 259 -0.69 4.46 12.88
C ASP A 259 0.63 4.85 12.19
N GLU A 260 1.73 4.14 12.45
CA GLU A 260 3.07 4.43 11.91
C GLU A 260 3.73 3.23 11.22
N ALA A 261 3.33 2.00 11.56
CA ALA A 261 3.86 0.78 10.96
C ALA A 261 2.85 0.06 10.06
N SER A 262 3.36 -0.80 9.17
CA SER A 262 2.54 -1.68 8.36
C SER A 262 3.25 -2.98 8.02
N LEU A 263 2.46 -4.01 7.73
CA LEU A 263 2.92 -5.30 7.21
C LEU A 263 2.00 -5.69 6.05
N GLY A 264 2.59 -5.88 4.88
CA GLY A 264 1.93 -6.34 3.66
C GLY A 264 2.45 -7.70 3.26
N VAL A 265 1.55 -8.57 2.81
CA VAL A 265 1.87 -9.93 2.35
C VAL A 265 1.11 -10.21 1.07
N VAL A 266 1.81 -10.57 0.00
CA VAL A 266 1.21 -10.93 -1.29
C VAL A 266 1.72 -12.29 -1.73
N VAL A 267 0.81 -13.20 -2.09
CA VAL A 267 1.13 -14.53 -2.61
C VAL A 267 0.79 -14.58 -4.09
N TYR A 268 1.81 -14.76 -4.92
CA TYR A 268 1.67 -14.97 -6.36
C TYR A 268 1.69 -16.47 -6.67
N THR A 269 0.66 -16.93 -7.38
CA THR A 269 0.51 -18.33 -7.83
C THR A 269 0.52 -18.48 -9.35
N ASP A 270 0.34 -17.39 -10.10
CA ASP A 270 0.46 -17.43 -11.56
C ASP A 270 1.92 -17.72 -11.99
N PRO A 271 2.17 -18.72 -12.86
CA PRO A 271 3.52 -19.12 -13.24
C PRO A 271 4.36 -17.99 -13.88
N THR A 272 3.73 -17.06 -14.60
CA THR A 272 4.45 -15.93 -15.21
C THR A 272 4.91 -14.96 -14.13
N PHE A 273 4.03 -14.63 -13.18
CA PHE A 273 4.40 -13.81 -12.03
C PHE A 273 5.45 -14.48 -11.16
N VAL A 274 5.26 -15.76 -10.82
CA VAL A 274 6.23 -16.55 -10.04
C VAL A 274 7.61 -16.51 -10.68
N ALA A 275 7.72 -16.72 -11.99
CA ALA A 275 8.99 -16.68 -12.70
C ALA A 275 9.66 -15.29 -12.70
N ASN A 276 8.87 -14.21 -12.73
CA ASN A 276 9.37 -12.84 -12.76
C ASN A 276 9.73 -12.30 -11.36
N TRP A 277 9.08 -12.82 -10.32
CA TRP A 277 9.24 -12.35 -8.95
C TRP A 277 10.13 -13.21 -8.08
N ALA A 278 10.32 -14.48 -8.44
CA ALA A 278 11.27 -15.35 -7.76
C ALA A 278 12.66 -14.68 -7.78
N PRO A 279 13.32 -14.52 -6.62
CA PRO A 279 14.67 -13.97 -6.60
C PRO A 279 15.61 -14.90 -7.38
N PRO A 280 16.53 -14.34 -8.19
CA PRO A 280 17.63 -15.12 -8.77
C PRO A 280 18.41 -15.84 -7.66
N ALA A 281 18.95 -17.03 -7.95
CA ALA A 281 19.62 -17.86 -6.96
C ALA A 281 20.83 -17.15 -6.29
N GLU A 282 21.50 -16.28 -7.03
CA GLU A 282 22.61 -15.44 -6.55
C GLU A 282 22.20 -14.31 -5.61
N GLU A 283 20.91 -13.95 -5.57
CA GLU A 283 20.36 -12.90 -4.68
C GLU A 283 19.74 -13.47 -3.39
N ILE A 284 19.62 -14.79 -3.28
CA ILE A 284 19.10 -15.45 -2.07
C ILE A 284 20.10 -15.27 -0.93
N ASN A 285 19.68 -14.55 0.12
CA ASN A 285 20.48 -14.27 1.31
C ASN A 285 19.91 -14.89 2.60
N ALA A 286 18.72 -15.49 2.55
CA ALA A 286 18.14 -16.31 3.62
C ALA A 286 17.67 -17.68 3.06
N PRO A 287 18.59 -18.60 2.74
CA PRO A 287 18.26 -19.91 2.16
C PRO A 287 17.49 -20.84 3.12
N GLU A 288 17.47 -20.52 4.42
CA GLU A 288 16.76 -21.28 5.46
C GLU A 288 15.25 -20.99 5.51
N ILE A 289 14.78 -19.95 4.84
CA ILE A 289 13.36 -19.56 4.81
C ILE A 289 12.68 -20.23 3.63
N ALA A 290 11.77 -21.17 3.90
CA ALA A 290 11.08 -21.97 2.89
C ALA A 290 12.05 -22.62 1.88
N ASP A 291 11.87 -22.39 0.57
CA ASP A 291 12.80 -22.86 -0.47
C ASP A 291 13.91 -21.83 -0.79
N GLY A 292 13.91 -20.70 -0.10
CA GLY A 292 14.90 -19.64 -0.19
C GLY A 292 14.25 -18.25 -0.30
N ALA A 293 14.84 -17.27 0.39
CA ALA A 293 14.37 -15.90 0.37
C ALA A 293 15.48 -14.87 0.08
N ARG A 294 15.08 -13.76 -0.54
CA ARG A 294 15.84 -12.50 -0.59
C ARG A 294 15.19 -11.53 0.38
N LEU A 295 15.95 -10.99 1.32
CA LEU A 295 15.53 -9.90 2.22
C LEU A 295 16.32 -8.65 1.86
N ASP A 296 15.66 -7.51 1.80
CA ASP A 296 16.23 -6.22 1.43
C ASP A 296 15.62 -5.12 2.30
N THR A 297 16.47 -4.29 2.91
CA THR A 297 16.04 -3.11 3.69
C THR A 297 16.64 -1.80 3.18
N SER A 298 17.29 -1.84 2.01
CA SER A 298 18.04 -0.71 1.45
C SER A 298 17.19 0.52 1.15
N GLN A 299 15.87 0.36 1.06
CA GLN A 299 14.91 1.42 0.79
C GLN A 299 14.27 2.01 2.07
N GLY A 300 14.75 1.64 3.26
CA GLY A 300 14.18 2.13 4.52
C GLY A 300 12.88 1.43 4.95
N TYR A 301 12.58 0.28 4.35
CA TYR A 301 11.51 -0.64 4.73
C TYR A 301 11.96 -2.06 4.36
N LEU A 302 11.36 -3.09 4.95
CA LEU A 302 11.64 -4.48 4.58
C LEU A 302 10.90 -4.83 3.29
N GLU A 303 11.62 -5.30 2.27
CA GLU A 303 11.06 -6.06 1.16
C GLU A 303 11.68 -7.45 1.17
N SER A 304 10.85 -8.49 1.28
CA SER A 304 11.29 -9.87 1.11
C SER A 304 10.54 -10.56 -0.02
N ARG A 305 11.27 -11.38 -0.77
CA ARG A 305 10.72 -12.30 -1.77
C ARG A 305 11.10 -13.72 -1.37
N VAL A 306 10.09 -14.52 -1.05
CA VAL A 306 10.24 -15.89 -0.54
C VAL A 306 9.73 -16.87 -1.58
N ILE A 307 10.53 -17.86 -1.93
CA ILE A 307 10.13 -18.98 -2.78
C ILE A 307 9.50 -20.04 -1.87
N SER A 308 8.28 -20.47 -2.20
CA SER A 308 7.62 -21.59 -1.52
C SER A 308 6.89 -22.46 -2.55
N GLY A 309 7.46 -23.61 -2.87
CA GLY A 309 6.95 -24.53 -3.87
C GLY A 309 6.85 -23.89 -5.26
N ASP A 310 5.62 -23.80 -5.78
CA ASP A 310 5.28 -23.18 -7.06
C ASP A 310 4.80 -21.73 -6.93
N ARG A 311 5.07 -21.09 -5.77
CA ARG A 311 4.60 -19.75 -5.41
C ARG A 311 5.75 -18.83 -5.05
N VAL A 312 5.48 -17.53 -5.13
CA VAL A 312 6.36 -16.49 -4.57
C VAL A 312 5.54 -15.64 -3.61
N LEU A 313 6.05 -15.47 -2.41
CA LEU A 313 5.50 -14.57 -1.42
C LEU A 313 6.33 -13.29 -1.40
N VAL A 314 5.66 -12.15 -1.41
CA VAL A 314 6.27 -10.85 -1.18
C VAL A 314 5.81 -10.37 0.19
N VAL A 315 6.75 -10.13 1.09
CA VAL A 315 6.51 -9.59 2.43
C VAL A 315 7.10 -8.20 2.48
N SER A 316 6.28 -7.18 2.74
CA SER A 316 6.71 -5.79 2.90
C SER A 316 6.42 -5.30 4.30
N ALA A 317 7.35 -4.62 4.96
CA ALA A 317 7.09 -4.05 6.29
C ALA A 317 7.69 -2.65 6.47
N ALA A 318 6.86 -1.73 6.95
CA ALA A 318 7.25 -0.39 7.35
C ALA A 318 7.47 -0.35 8.86
N TYR A 319 8.52 0.36 9.27
CA TYR A 319 8.93 0.46 10.66
C TYR A 319 8.49 1.80 11.25
N THR A 320 8.11 1.82 12.53
CA THR A 320 7.95 3.08 13.24
C THR A 320 9.29 3.81 13.39
N GLU A 321 9.24 5.13 13.60
CA GLU A 321 10.44 5.93 13.85
C GLU A 321 11.23 5.43 15.08
N ALA A 322 10.50 4.93 16.09
CA ALA A 322 11.08 4.49 17.36
C ALA A 322 12.02 3.29 17.21
N VAL A 323 11.71 2.35 16.29
CA VAL A 323 12.58 1.21 16.01
C VAL A 323 13.53 1.48 14.83
N GLY A 324 13.07 2.24 13.84
CA GLY A 324 13.81 2.59 12.63
C GLY A 324 14.06 1.38 11.71
N ALA A 325 14.24 1.66 10.41
CA ALA A 325 14.59 0.63 9.45
C ALA A 325 16.07 0.24 9.57
N PRO A 326 16.41 -1.06 9.65
CA PRO A 326 17.80 -1.49 9.71
C PRO A 326 18.49 -1.32 8.35
N ALA A 327 19.77 -0.97 8.36
CA ALA A 327 20.55 -0.79 7.12
C ALA A 327 20.73 -2.11 6.32
N GLU A 328 20.74 -3.26 7.00
CA GLU A 328 20.73 -4.59 6.43
C GLU A 328 19.78 -5.49 7.24
N PRO A 329 19.11 -6.48 6.62
CA PRO A 329 18.24 -7.41 7.34
C PRO A 329 19.02 -8.22 8.39
N GLY A 330 18.45 -8.37 9.59
CA GLY A 330 19.00 -9.16 10.68
C GLY A 330 18.13 -10.37 11.04
N ALA A 331 18.42 -10.96 12.20
CA ALA A 331 17.71 -12.15 12.68
C ALA A 331 16.20 -11.88 12.90
N ARG A 332 15.84 -10.66 13.33
CA ARG A 332 14.45 -10.29 13.61
C ARG A 332 13.62 -10.24 12.33
N GLU A 333 14.17 -9.67 11.27
CA GLU A 333 13.53 -9.60 9.96
C GLU A 333 13.43 -11.00 9.33
N SER A 334 14.47 -11.82 9.45
CA SER A 334 14.43 -13.23 9.03
C SER A 334 13.37 -14.04 9.78
N GLU A 335 13.27 -13.89 11.10
CA GLU A 335 12.27 -14.56 11.94
C GLU A 335 10.84 -14.13 11.56
N LEU A 336 10.61 -12.83 11.38
CA LEU A 336 9.32 -12.31 10.91
C LEU A 336 8.94 -12.90 9.55
N VAL A 337 9.84 -12.83 8.57
CA VAL A 337 9.58 -13.34 7.21
C VAL A 337 9.33 -14.85 7.23
N ALA A 338 10.08 -15.60 8.04
CA ALA A 338 9.88 -17.04 8.20
C ALA A 338 8.50 -17.36 8.80
N ALA A 339 8.11 -16.66 9.88
CA ALA A 339 6.82 -16.84 10.52
C ALA A 339 5.66 -16.49 9.58
N VAL A 340 5.78 -15.39 8.83
CA VAL A 340 4.79 -15.01 7.81
C VAL A 340 4.72 -16.08 6.72
N ALA A 341 5.87 -16.51 6.18
CA ALA A 341 5.91 -17.52 5.13
C ALA A 341 5.29 -18.86 5.56
N GLU A 342 5.48 -19.27 6.81
CA GLU A 342 4.83 -20.44 7.39
C GLU A 342 3.30 -20.26 7.49
N ALA A 343 2.84 -19.09 7.95
CA ALA A 343 1.42 -18.80 8.14
C ALA A 343 0.61 -18.74 6.83
N VAL A 344 1.14 -18.05 5.81
CA VAL A 344 0.41 -17.82 4.55
C VAL A 344 0.89 -18.68 3.37
N GLY A 345 2.13 -19.17 3.40
CA GLY A 345 2.73 -19.94 2.30
C GLY A 345 2.35 -21.42 2.31
N GLY A 346 2.16 -21.99 3.50
CA GLY A 346 1.86 -23.40 3.73
C GLY A 346 3.10 -24.29 3.85
#